data_AF-A0A7C8DI56-F1
#
_entry.id   AF-A0A7C8DI56-F1
#
_cell.length_a   1.000
_cell.length_b   1.000
_cell.length_c   1.000
_cell.angle_alpha   90.00
_cell.angle_beta   90.00
_cell.angle_gamma   90.00
#
_symmetry.space_group_name_H-M   'P 1'
#
loop_
_entity.id
_entity.type
_entity.pdbx_description
1 polymer ?
#
loop_
_entity_poly.entity_id
_entity_poly.type
_entity_poly.pdbx_seq_one_letter_code
_entity_poly.pdbx_strand_id
1 'polypeptide(L)'
;MLQDTREVFGESALAWNDQPDPAELAALEDIQREGWFDKEEPVVVSLSDLVDAVSSISDTEAEVLATVAHMLESGSVALLGSEQITSAPIH
;
A
#
# COMPACT_ATOMS: atom_id res chain seq x y z
N MET A 1 17.57 46.44 -11.00
CA MET A 1 17.84 45.36 -10.03
C MET A 1 16.60 44.48 -10.03
N LEU A 2 16.76 43.23 -10.49
CA LEU A 2 15.80 42.14 -10.28
C LEU A 2 15.82 41.73 -8.80
N GLN A 3 14.80 40.94 -8.41
CA GLN A 3 14.56 40.18 -7.17
C GLN A 3 13.33 40.72 -6.42
N ASP A 4 12.32 39.95 -6.06
CA ASP A 4 12.05 38.52 -6.28
C ASP A 4 10.54 38.29 -6.03
N THR A 5 9.93 37.42 -6.82
CA THR A 5 8.53 37.01 -6.75
C THR A 5 8.29 36.18 -5.50
N ARG A 6 8.02 36.85 -4.38
CA ARG A 6 7.72 36.18 -3.12
C ARG A 6 6.27 35.72 -3.08
N GLU A 7 6.08 34.51 -3.60
CA GLU A 7 5.26 33.46 -2.99
C GLU A 7 3.89 33.91 -2.48
N VAL A 8 2.92 34.00 -3.41
CA VAL A 8 1.49 33.84 -3.09
C VAL A 8 1.10 32.38 -3.41
N PHE A 9 1.90 31.42 -2.92
CA PHE A 9 1.31 30.14 -2.60
C PHE A 9 0.65 30.36 -1.24
N GLY A 10 -0.62 30.77 -1.30
CA GLY A 10 -1.50 30.68 -0.15
C GLY A 10 -1.45 29.24 0.32
N GLU A 11 -0.70 29.04 1.39
CA GLU A 11 -0.63 27.84 2.20
C GLU A 11 -2.07 27.52 2.57
N SER A 12 -2.71 26.76 1.69
CA SER A 12 -4.05 26.26 1.90
C SER A 12 -3.86 25.30 3.05
N ALA A 13 -4.18 25.78 4.25
CA ALA A 13 -4.46 24.94 5.38
C ALA A 13 -5.55 23.97 4.91
N LEU A 14 -5.13 22.85 4.32
CA LEU A 14 -5.96 21.72 4.00
C LEU A 14 -6.53 21.31 5.34
N ALA A 15 -7.73 21.77 5.65
CA ALA A 15 -8.52 21.19 6.71
C ALA A 15 -8.92 19.82 6.17
N TRP A 16 -8.14 18.79 6.52
CA TRP A 16 -8.47 17.38 6.25
C TRP A 16 -9.69 16.91 7.07
N ASN A 17 -10.64 17.81 7.34
CA ASN A 17 -11.78 17.60 8.24
C ASN A 17 -13.10 18.12 7.66
N ASP A 18 -13.16 18.42 6.36
CA ASP A 18 -14.43 18.60 5.67
C ASP A 18 -15.00 17.22 5.31
N GLN A 19 -16.22 16.95 5.77
CA GLN A 19 -16.96 15.78 5.33
C GLN A 19 -17.32 15.97 3.85
N PRO A 20 -17.13 14.95 2.98
CA PRO A 20 -17.32 15.09 1.55
C PRO A 20 -18.73 15.58 1.21
N ASP A 21 -18.82 16.41 0.18
CA ASP A 21 -20.09 16.86 -0.35
C ASP A 21 -20.85 15.71 -1.04
N PRO A 22 -22.16 15.86 -1.33
CA PRO A 22 -22.96 14.80 -1.92
C PRO A 22 -22.49 14.31 -3.29
N ALA A 23 -21.85 15.18 -4.09
CA ALA A 23 -21.31 14.81 -5.39
C ALA A 23 -19.99 14.05 -5.24
N GLU A 24 -19.15 14.45 -4.30
CA GLU A 24 -17.92 13.74 -3.94
C GLU A 24 -18.21 12.34 -3.39
N LEU A 25 -19.24 12.20 -2.53
CA LEU A 25 -19.69 10.90 -2.04
C LEU A 25 -20.15 9.99 -3.19
N ALA A 26 -20.94 10.50 -4.13
CA ALA A 26 -21.39 9.73 -5.30
C ALA A 26 -20.21 9.24 -6.16
N ALA A 27 -19.18 10.08 -6.33
CA ALA A 27 -17.96 9.70 -7.04
C ALA A 27 -17.18 8.60 -6.31
N LEU A 28 -17.06 8.67 -4.97
CA LEU A 28 -16.41 7.62 -4.18
C LEU A 28 -17.16 6.29 -4.24
N GLU A 29 -18.50 6.34 -4.21
CA GLU A 29 -19.36 5.15 -4.36
C GLU A 29 -19.19 4.51 -5.75
N ASP A 30 -19.02 5.31 -6.80
CA ASP A 30 -18.76 4.82 -8.14
C ASP A 30 -17.37 4.15 -8.23
N ILE A 31 -16.32 4.78 -7.68
CA ILE A 31 -14.96 4.20 -7.62
C ILE A 31 -14.96 2.89 -6.83
N GLN A 32 -15.71 2.84 -5.72
CA GLN A 32 -15.86 1.62 -4.92
C GLN A 32 -16.59 0.52 -5.68
N ARG A 33 -17.62 0.87 -6.45
CA ARG A 33 -18.36 -0.10 -7.29
C ARG A 33 -17.50 -0.67 -8.42
N GLU A 34 -16.55 0.09 -8.92
CA GLU A 34 -15.58 -0.37 -9.92
C GLU A 34 -14.47 -1.27 -9.34
N GLY A 35 -14.47 -1.52 -8.02
CA GLY A 35 -13.50 -2.41 -7.39
C GLY A 35 -12.09 -1.81 -7.30
N TRP A 36 -11.93 -0.48 -7.48
CA TRP A 36 -10.62 0.17 -7.38
C TRP A 36 -10.01 0.08 -5.96
N PHE A 37 -10.85 -0.22 -4.95
CA PHE A 37 -10.41 -0.45 -3.57
C PHE A 37 -10.35 -1.92 -3.20
N ASP A 38 -10.57 -2.84 -4.15
CA ASP A 38 -10.41 -4.27 -3.87
C ASP A 38 -8.95 -4.51 -3.50
N LYS A 39 -8.73 -5.05 -2.29
CA LYS A 39 -7.41 -5.48 -1.88
C LYS A 39 -7.00 -6.63 -2.80
N GLU A 40 -5.95 -6.41 -3.59
CA GLU A 40 -5.31 -7.50 -4.33
C GLU A 40 -4.97 -8.62 -3.35
N GLU A 41 -5.23 -9.86 -3.76
CA GLU A 41 -4.87 -11.02 -2.95
C GLU A 41 -3.34 -11.05 -2.78
N PRO A 42 -2.83 -11.31 -1.58
CA PRO A 42 -1.39 -11.34 -1.33
C PRO A 42 -0.72 -12.40 -2.20
N VAL A 43 0.39 -12.05 -2.82
CA VAL A 43 1.21 -13.02 -3.56
C VAL A 43 1.85 -13.98 -2.55
N VAL A 44 1.61 -15.28 -2.70
CA VAL A 44 2.14 -16.29 -1.77
C VAL A 44 3.50 -16.80 -2.25
N VAL A 45 4.55 -16.60 -1.45
CA VAL A 45 5.94 -16.96 -1.79
C VAL A 45 6.69 -17.58 -0.61
N SER A 46 7.80 -18.26 -0.86
CA SER A 46 8.71 -18.66 0.22
C SER A 46 9.53 -17.46 0.70
N LEU A 47 9.97 -17.48 1.97
CA LEU A 47 10.83 -16.40 2.49
C LEU A 47 12.16 -16.32 1.72
N SER A 48 12.72 -17.46 1.32
CA SER A 48 13.97 -17.50 0.56
C SER A 48 13.82 -16.88 -0.82
N ASP A 49 12.75 -17.19 -1.54
CA ASP A 49 12.51 -16.62 -2.88
C ASP A 49 12.22 -15.12 -2.79
N LEU A 50 11.50 -14.68 -1.75
CA LEU A 50 11.24 -13.26 -1.52
C LEU A 50 12.52 -12.48 -1.26
N VAL A 51 13.39 -12.99 -0.38
CA VAL A 51 14.66 -12.33 -0.06
C VAL A 51 15.58 -12.31 -1.29
N ASP A 52 15.65 -13.40 -2.06
CA ASP A 52 16.48 -13.46 -3.28
C ASP A 52 15.99 -12.46 -4.34
N ALA A 53 14.67 -12.40 -4.57
CA ALA A 53 14.08 -11.46 -5.50
C ALA A 53 14.34 -10.01 -5.10
N VAL A 54 14.13 -9.65 -3.82
CA VAL A 54 14.37 -8.29 -3.34
C VAL A 54 15.87 -7.96 -3.33
N SER A 55 16.72 -8.93 -3.00
CA SER A 55 18.18 -8.76 -3.04
C SER A 55 18.71 -8.51 -4.44
N SER A 56 18.03 -9.00 -5.49
CA SER A 56 18.43 -8.76 -6.88
C SER A 56 18.26 -7.30 -7.35
N ILE A 57 17.43 -6.53 -6.64
CA ILE A 57 17.09 -5.14 -6.96
C ILE A 57 17.50 -4.13 -5.88
N SER A 58 18.16 -4.60 -4.81
CA SER A 58 18.58 -3.77 -3.68
C SER A 58 20.10 -3.71 -3.57
N ASP A 59 20.63 -2.56 -3.15
CA ASP A 59 22.08 -2.36 -3.04
C ASP A 59 22.62 -2.77 -1.66
N THR A 60 21.77 -2.73 -0.62
CA THR A 60 22.17 -3.03 0.76
C THR A 60 21.24 -4.02 1.46
N GLU A 61 21.79 -4.77 2.42
CA GLU A 61 21.01 -5.69 3.26
C GLU A 61 19.89 -4.97 4.05
N ALA A 62 20.14 -3.73 4.48
CA ALA A 62 19.16 -2.92 5.20
C ALA A 62 17.94 -2.59 4.33
N GLU A 63 18.15 -2.26 3.05
CA GLU A 63 17.07 -2.02 2.09
C GLU A 63 16.27 -3.29 1.82
N VAL A 64 16.95 -4.44 1.70
CA VAL A 64 16.27 -5.73 1.55
C VAL A 64 15.35 -6.00 2.72
N LEU A 65 15.84 -5.87 3.95
CA LEU A 65 15.05 -6.12 5.15
C LEU A 65 13.87 -5.14 5.28
N ALA A 66 14.10 -3.86 5.02
CA ALA A 66 13.04 -2.84 5.07
C ALA A 66 11.95 -3.12 4.03
N THR A 67 12.35 -3.49 2.81
CA THR A 67 11.42 -3.78 1.71
C THR A 67 10.62 -5.05 1.99
N VAL A 68 11.28 -6.14 2.42
CA VAL A 68 10.61 -7.39 2.78
C VAL A 68 9.62 -7.19 3.93
N ALA A 69 10.03 -6.45 4.98
CA ALA A 69 9.14 -6.14 6.10
C ALA A 69 7.92 -5.34 5.64
N HIS A 70 8.11 -4.33 4.78
CA HIS A 70 7.02 -3.53 4.24
C HIS A 70 6.04 -4.37 3.43
N MET A 71 6.52 -5.25 2.54
CA MET A 71 5.67 -6.11 1.70
C MET A 71 4.82 -7.10 2.50
N LEU A 72 5.32 -7.56 3.66
CA LEU A 72 4.57 -8.42 4.58
C LEU A 72 3.56 -7.62 5.41
N GLU A 73 3.94 -6.44 5.89
CA GLU A 73 3.06 -5.56 6.68
C GLU A 73 1.91 -5.00 5.86
N SER A 74 2.17 -4.62 4.60
CA SER A 74 1.16 -4.12 3.67
C SER A 74 0.16 -5.21 3.25
N GLY A 75 0.52 -6.49 3.44
CA GLY A 75 -0.24 -7.61 2.92
C GLY A 75 -0.14 -7.75 1.41
N SER A 76 0.87 -7.15 0.77
CA SER A 76 1.16 -7.37 -0.66
C SER A 76 1.71 -8.78 -0.90
N VAL A 77 2.38 -9.35 0.10
CA VAL A 77 2.95 -10.69 0.07
C VAL A 77 2.54 -11.47 1.31
N ALA A 78 2.27 -12.76 1.14
CA ALA A 78 2.10 -13.72 2.22
C ALA A 78 3.18 -14.80 2.14
N LEU A 79 3.71 -15.22 3.29
CA LEU A 79 4.65 -16.34 3.33
C LEU A 79 3.89 -17.66 3.23
N LEU A 80 4.41 -18.57 2.40
CA LEU A 80 4.01 -19.97 2.37
C LEU A 80 4.21 -20.56 3.77
N GLY A 81 3.11 -20.74 4.50
CA GLY A 81 3.13 -21.40 5.80
C GLY A 81 3.55 -22.86 5.66
N SER A 82 4.45 -23.32 6.52
CA SER A 82 4.79 -24.75 6.64
C SER A 82 3.65 -25.60 7.19
N GLU A 83 2.51 -25.01 7.54
CA GLU A 83 1.33 -25.71 8.01
C GLU A 83 0.11 -25.29 7.18
N GLN A 84 -0.30 -26.19 6.28
CA GLN A 84 -1.68 -26.28 5.83
C GLN A 84 -2.55 -26.57 7.07
N ILE A 85 -2.97 -25.54 7.80
CA ILE A 85 -4.17 -25.65 8.63
C ILE A 85 -5.34 -25.73 7.66
N THR A 86 -5.63 -26.97 7.25
CA THR A 86 -6.91 -27.31 6.63
C THR A 86 -7.99 -26.91 7.63
N SER A 87 -8.64 -25.78 7.40
CA SER A 87 -9.89 -25.47 8.09
C SER A 87 -10.95 -26.41 7.51
N ALA A 88 -10.97 -27.65 7.99
CA ALA A 88 -12.06 -28.57 7.71
C ALA A 88 -13.25 -28.15 8.58
N PRO A 89 -14.47 -28.06 8.01
CA PRO A 89 -15.64 -27.67 8.77
C PRO A 89 -15.94 -28.75 9.81
N ILE A 90 -16.05 -28.34 11.07
CA ILE A 90 -16.55 -29.19 12.15
C ILE A 90 -18.05 -29.33 11.94
N HIS A 91 -18.49 -30.56 11.66
CA HIS A 91 -19.88 -30.91 11.33
C HIS A 91 -20.73 -31.20 12.57
#